data_AF-A0A136KEK6-F1
#
_entry.id   AF-A0A136KEK6-F1
#
_cell.length_a   1.000
_cell.length_b   1.000
_cell.length_c   1.000
_cell.angle_alpha   90.00
_cell.angle_beta   90.00
_cell.angle_gamma   90.00
#
_symmetry.space_group_name_H-M   'P 1'
#
loop_
_entity.id
_entity.type
_entity.pdbx_description
1 polymer ?
#
loop_
_entity_poly.entity_id
_entity_poly.type
_entity_poly.pdbx_seq_one_letter_code
_entity_poly.pdbx_strand_id
1 'polypeptide(L)'
;MNAAGWKRLMDKIRDNNVVPIIGSRLLVGADGQTSLQAQVATRLLHNYGKKPEEISPLPFREVNEVVSRLKGTVDLQDLYDDVCGAIQAITNAEQFMIPTPIRQLAEIADFRLFVTLTPDDLLARSLRLRCVVNEIVHSPNLPTSERKDLVTEWQNNPGEVNLLYLFGKARSAPMFAIHDEDVLEYAHDVIAHGRQTLGVFLGELQQRSLLLIGCNFPEWLSRFFLRATNQKRLSENYRRSWLIEQLKPEESFTCFLSSFGTGTEVISELSPVEFVAELHRRWMNDHGATAQEPERPADETVPRRTMFFISHSRETDLPRAESLYQSLRRLGAAESEVWFDRKNIEPGQDFKRRILEGIRNCRYFLALLSRSCNSRKEAFVFKEWEQADDRLPMNRPFLLPIIVDNDFEPGLYTAPLVPKWRDERHIDFAHAPEGVPDERLEATLKKLVRVTRLEGPSA
;
A
#
# COMPACT_ATOMS: atom_id res chain seq x y z
N MET A 1 -7.68 -21.48 0.39
CA MET A 1 -8.27 -20.22 -0.16
C MET A 1 -8.83 -20.46 -1.56
N ASN A 2 -10.06 -20.02 -1.84
CA ASN A 2 -10.71 -20.24 -3.15
C ASN A 2 -10.25 -19.24 -4.23
N ALA A 3 -10.62 -19.49 -5.51
CA ALA A 3 -10.20 -18.67 -6.65
C ALA A 3 -10.60 -17.19 -6.53
N ALA A 4 -11.80 -16.90 -6.00
CA ALA A 4 -12.25 -15.52 -5.76
C ALA A 4 -11.46 -14.83 -4.63
N GLY A 5 -11.03 -15.57 -3.60
CA GLY A 5 -10.13 -15.08 -2.55
C GLY A 5 -8.78 -14.66 -3.12
N TRP A 6 -8.17 -15.53 -3.94
CA TRP A 6 -6.93 -15.21 -4.65
C TRP A 6 -7.06 -13.97 -5.53
N LYS A 7 -8.11 -13.87 -6.36
CA LYS A 7 -8.33 -12.68 -7.19
C LYS A 7 -8.37 -11.40 -6.35
N ARG A 8 -9.15 -11.39 -5.27
CA ARG A 8 -9.29 -10.21 -4.39
C ARG A 8 -8.00 -9.83 -3.67
N LEU A 9 -7.20 -10.81 -3.24
CA LEU A 9 -5.90 -10.54 -2.65
C LEU A 9 -4.98 -9.88 -3.69
N MET A 10 -4.88 -10.47 -4.89
CA MET A 10 -4.06 -9.97 -6.00
C MET A 10 -4.45 -8.55 -6.40
N ASP A 11 -5.76 -8.27 -6.55
CA ASP A 11 -6.27 -6.94 -6.88
C ASP A 11 -5.84 -5.90 -5.82
N LYS A 12 -5.94 -6.25 -4.52
CA LYS A 12 -5.51 -5.36 -3.44
C LYS A 12 -4.00 -5.19 -3.34
N ILE A 13 -3.22 -6.18 -3.75
CA ILE A 13 -1.76 -6.06 -3.85
C ILE A 13 -1.41 -5.03 -4.94
N ARG A 14 -2.02 -5.14 -6.13
CA ARG A 14 -1.85 -4.17 -7.23
C ARG A 14 -2.24 -2.74 -6.82
N ASP A 15 -3.28 -2.63 -6.01
CA ASP A 15 -3.74 -1.36 -5.43
C ASP A 15 -2.77 -0.76 -4.38
N ASN A 16 -1.61 -1.37 -4.12
CA ASN A 16 -0.67 -1.00 -3.05
C ASN A 16 -1.34 -0.93 -1.66
N ASN A 17 -2.39 -1.73 -1.46
CA ASN A 17 -3.28 -1.69 -0.29
C ASN A 17 -3.11 -2.92 0.62
N VAL A 18 -2.09 -3.73 0.38
CA VAL A 18 -1.73 -4.87 1.23
C VAL A 18 -0.35 -4.65 1.82
N VAL A 19 -0.25 -4.80 3.14
CA VAL A 19 1.02 -4.77 3.86
C VAL A 19 1.37 -6.18 4.34
N PRO A 20 2.38 -6.84 3.77
CA PRO A 20 2.90 -8.11 4.26
C PRO A 20 3.60 -7.93 5.61
N ILE A 21 3.24 -8.79 6.55
CA ILE A 21 3.81 -8.89 7.89
C ILE A 21 4.45 -10.26 7.99
N ILE A 22 5.77 -10.28 8.03
CA ILE A 22 6.59 -11.45 7.78
C ILE A 22 7.16 -11.97 9.10
N GLY A 23 6.86 -13.23 9.41
CA GLY A 23 7.35 -13.92 10.60
C GLY A 23 8.44 -14.95 10.36
N SER A 24 8.88 -15.55 11.47
CA SER A 24 10.00 -16.49 11.51
C SER A 24 9.75 -17.79 10.76
N ARG A 25 8.50 -18.21 10.52
CA ARG A 25 8.21 -19.44 9.77
C ARG A 25 8.58 -19.40 8.30
N LEU A 26 8.94 -18.22 7.77
CA LEU A 26 9.47 -18.10 6.41
C LEU A 26 11.00 -18.23 6.35
N LEU A 27 11.68 -18.23 7.50
CA LEU A 27 13.13 -18.34 7.60
C LEU A 27 13.56 -19.81 7.69
N VAL A 28 13.27 -20.55 6.62
CA VAL A 28 13.62 -21.97 6.48
C VAL A 28 14.89 -22.14 5.64
N GLY A 29 15.71 -23.11 6.01
CA GLY A 29 16.92 -23.49 5.29
C GLY A 29 16.63 -24.15 3.95
N ALA A 30 17.69 -24.52 3.22
CA ALA A 30 17.59 -25.14 1.90
C ALA A 30 16.86 -26.51 1.92
N ASP A 31 16.86 -27.20 3.07
CA ASP A 31 16.12 -28.43 3.30
C ASP A 31 14.61 -28.20 3.51
N GLY A 32 14.18 -26.95 3.66
CA GLY A 32 12.80 -26.58 3.97
C GLY A 32 12.34 -26.96 5.37
N GLN A 33 13.23 -27.48 6.22
CA GLN A 33 12.90 -28.04 7.54
C GLN A 33 13.64 -27.31 8.66
N THR A 34 14.91 -27.00 8.46
CA THR A 34 15.74 -26.37 9.49
C THR A 34 15.46 -24.87 9.51
N SER A 35 14.95 -24.35 10.63
CA SER A 35 14.71 -22.91 10.80
C SER A 35 16.02 -22.15 11.05
N LEU A 36 16.08 -20.87 10.66
CA LEU A 36 17.20 -19.98 11.03
C LEU A 36 17.35 -19.91 12.56
N GLN A 37 16.22 -19.91 13.29
CA GLN A 37 16.22 -19.91 14.75
C GLN A 37 16.87 -21.18 15.33
N ALA A 38 16.61 -22.35 14.77
CA ALA A 38 17.24 -23.60 15.18
C ALA A 38 18.76 -23.59 14.95
N GLN A 39 19.21 -23.00 13.85
CA GLN A 39 20.65 -22.86 13.56
C GLN A 39 21.33 -21.91 14.56
N VAL A 40 20.71 -20.75 14.84
CA VAL A 40 21.19 -19.79 15.85
C VAL A 40 21.23 -20.45 17.23
N ALA A 41 20.14 -21.09 17.64
CA ALA A 41 20.03 -21.81 18.90
C ALA A 41 21.11 -22.89 19.07
N THR A 42 21.32 -23.71 18.04
CA THR A 42 22.35 -24.76 18.04
C THR A 42 23.75 -24.16 18.22
N ARG A 43 24.05 -23.05 17.55
CA ARG A 43 25.34 -22.36 17.66
C ARG A 43 25.54 -21.77 19.05
N LEU A 44 24.51 -21.14 19.63
CA LEU A 44 24.55 -20.62 21.00
C LEU A 44 24.84 -21.74 22.00
N LEU A 45 24.14 -22.87 21.91
CA LEU A 45 24.38 -24.00 22.80
C LEU A 45 25.81 -24.53 22.70
N HIS A 46 26.33 -24.65 21.48
CA HIS A 46 27.72 -25.05 21.25
C HIS A 46 28.71 -24.07 21.89
N ASN A 47 28.50 -22.75 21.76
CA ASN A 47 29.36 -21.73 22.38
C ASN A 47 29.43 -21.87 23.91
N TYR A 48 28.32 -22.29 24.53
CA TYR A 48 28.20 -22.49 25.97
C TYR A 48 28.44 -23.95 26.42
N GLY A 49 28.91 -24.82 25.52
CA GLY A 49 29.22 -26.23 25.83
C GLY A 49 27.99 -27.10 26.19
N LYS A 50 26.78 -26.69 25.81
CA LYS A 50 25.53 -27.43 26.02
C LYS A 50 25.14 -28.23 24.78
N LYS A 51 24.47 -29.38 24.98
CA LYS A 51 24.02 -30.22 23.86
C LYS A 51 22.62 -29.84 23.37
N PRO A 52 22.34 -29.89 22.05
CA PRO A 52 21.00 -29.65 21.51
C PRO A 52 19.93 -30.58 22.07
N GLU A 53 20.28 -31.83 22.36
CA GLU A 53 19.37 -32.88 22.86
C GLU A 53 18.80 -32.60 24.25
N GLU A 54 19.42 -31.68 25.02
CA GLU A 54 18.92 -31.27 26.34
C GLU A 54 17.70 -30.34 26.24
N ILE A 55 17.40 -29.84 25.03
CA ILE A 55 16.34 -28.89 24.76
C ILE A 55 15.48 -29.49 23.65
N SER A 56 14.17 -29.63 23.91
CA SER A 56 13.20 -29.94 22.86
C SER A 56 12.49 -28.64 22.50
N PRO A 57 13.12 -27.73 21.74
CA PRO A 57 12.55 -26.42 21.53
C PRO A 57 11.31 -26.52 20.63
N LEU A 58 10.33 -25.67 20.90
CA LEU A 58 9.21 -25.50 19.98
C LEU A 58 9.73 -24.94 18.65
N PRO A 59 9.30 -25.48 17.48
CA PRO A 59 9.74 -24.99 16.19
C PRO A 59 9.53 -23.48 16.04
N PHE A 60 10.53 -22.80 15.49
CA PHE A 60 10.57 -21.35 15.29
C PHE A 60 10.46 -20.51 16.59
N ARG A 61 10.82 -21.10 17.73
CA ARG A 61 11.00 -20.45 19.04
C ARG A 61 12.30 -20.89 19.74
N GLU A 62 13.20 -21.51 19.00
CA GLU A 62 14.40 -22.16 19.53
C GLU A 62 15.33 -21.17 20.22
N VAL A 63 15.46 -19.95 19.68
CA VAL A 63 16.28 -18.88 20.29
C VAL A 63 15.71 -18.46 21.65
N ASN A 64 14.39 -18.25 21.75
CA ASN A 64 13.74 -17.91 23.01
C ASN A 64 14.01 -18.96 24.09
N GLU A 65 13.85 -20.24 23.75
CA GLU A 65 14.08 -21.36 24.68
C GLU A 65 15.54 -21.41 25.16
N VAL A 66 16.49 -21.27 24.23
CA VAL A 66 17.93 -21.29 24.54
C VAL A 66 18.32 -20.10 25.41
N VAL A 67 17.92 -18.88 25.01
CA VAL A 67 18.22 -17.65 25.75
C VAL A 67 17.62 -17.70 27.15
N SER A 68 16.36 -18.15 27.29
CA SER A 68 15.69 -18.28 28.60
C SER A 68 16.45 -19.22 29.56
N ARG A 69 17.06 -20.29 29.03
CA ARG A 69 17.87 -21.22 29.82
C ARG A 69 19.28 -20.72 30.12
N LEU A 70 19.84 -19.86 29.25
CA LEU A 70 21.18 -19.29 29.43
C LEU A 70 21.21 -18.04 30.31
N LYS A 71 20.12 -17.26 30.35
CA LYS A 71 19.98 -16.02 31.15
C LYS A 71 20.29 -16.20 32.65
N GLY A 72 20.10 -17.39 33.20
CA GLY A 72 20.46 -17.71 34.59
C GLY A 72 21.96 -17.92 34.83
N THR A 73 22.76 -18.02 33.77
CA THR A 73 24.19 -18.38 33.82
C THR A 73 25.10 -17.41 33.06
N VAL A 74 24.53 -16.58 32.18
CA VAL A 74 25.23 -15.70 31.26
C VAL A 74 24.65 -14.29 31.39
N ASP A 75 25.50 -13.27 31.29
CA ASP A 75 25.04 -11.88 31.26
C ASP A 75 24.13 -11.61 30.05
N LEU A 76 23.12 -10.77 30.25
CA LEU A 76 22.14 -10.49 29.20
C LEU A 76 22.75 -9.73 28.03
N GLN A 77 23.72 -8.84 28.27
CA GLN A 77 24.39 -8.08 27.22
C GLN A 77 25.24 -9.00 26.33
N ASP A 78 25.97 -9.94 26.95
CA ASP A 78 26.72 -10.97 26.22
C ASP A 78 25.80 -11.82 25.35
N LEU A 79 24.60 -12.17 25.84
CA LEU A 79 23.60 -12.92 25.06
C LEU A 79 23.13 -12.14 23.82
N TYR A 80 22.96 -10.83 23.91
CA TYR A 80 22.62 -10.01 22.74
C TYR A 80 23.73 -10.03 21.68
N ASP A 81 24.98 -9.88 22.12
CA ASP A 81 26.14 -9.92 21.23
C ASP A 81 26.31 -11.29 20.59
N ASP A 82 26.11 -12.37 21.35
CA ASP A 82 26.19 -13.74 20.86
C ASP A 82 25.08 -14.09 19.89
N VAL A 83 23.83 -13.69 20.16
CA VAL A 83 22.70 -13.92 19.24
C VAL A 83 22.95 -13.14 17.94
N CYS A 84 23.38 -11.87 18.03
CA CYS A 84 23.71 -11.07 16.86
C CYS A 84 24.86 -11.71 16.05
N GLY A 85 25.93 -12.12 16.73
CA GLY A 85 27.08 -12.79 16.11
C GLY A 85 26.71 -14.12 15.48
N ALA A 86 25.82 -14.90 16.11
CA ALA A 86 25.32 -16.16 15.57
C ALA A 86 24.48 -15.94 14.30
N ILE A 87 23.56 -14.96 14.30
CA ILE A 87 22.80 -14.58 13.11
C ILE A 87 23.75 -14.22 11.97
N GLN A 88 24.69 -13.30 12.21
CA GLN A 88 25.64 -12.83 11.20
C GLN A 88 26.54 -13.95 10.67
N ALA A 89 27.05 -14.82 11.56
CA ALA A 89 27.89 -15.93 11.16
C ALA A 89 27.17 -16.93 10.24
N ILE A 90 25.86 -17.12 10.45
CA ILE A 90 25.04 -17.99 9.60
C ILE A 90 24.70 -17.30 8.29
N THR A 91 24.17 -16.07 8.34
CA THR A 91 23.63 -15.36 7.16
C THR A 91 24.70 -14.80 6.22
N ASN A 92 25.95 -14.69 6.68
CA ASN A 92 27.11 -14.25 5.88
C ASN A 92 28.03 -15.39 5.45
N ALA A 93 27.70 -16.65 5.77
CA ALA A 93 28.49 -17.80 5.29
C ALA A 93 28.44 -17.88 3.75
N GLU A 94 29.54 -18.28 3.11
CA GLU A 94 29.66 -18.30 1.64
C GLU A 94 28.57 -19.14 0.95
N GLN A 95 28.14 -20.23 1.59
CA GLN A 95 27.14 -21.15 1.08
C GLN A 95 25.71 -20.78 1.51
N PHE A 96 25.53 -19.69 2.25
CA PHE A 96 24.22 -19.27 2.74
C PHE A 96 23.35 -18.77 1.60
N MET A 97 22.21 -19.42 1.42
CA MET A 97 21.19 -19.02 0.46
C MET A 97 20.02 -18.39 1.20
N ILE A 98 19.61 -17.19 0.78
CA ILE A 98 18.41 -16.56 1.33
C ILE A 98 17.20 -17.48 1.10
N PRO A 99 16.37 -17.73 2.13
CA PRO A 99 15.19 -18.59 2.01
C PRO A 99 14.33 -18.21 0.81
N THR A 100 13.90 -19.20 0.03
CA THR A 100 13.07 -18.99 -1.17
C THR A 100 11.83 -18.15 -0.91
N PRO A 101 11.06 -18.34 0.18
CA PRO A 101 9.88 -17.49 0.46
C PRO A 101 10.22 -16.01 0.62
N ILE A 102 11.37 -15.69 1.23
CA ILE A 102 11.81 -14.30 1.42
C ILE A 102 12.16 -13.65 0.07
N ARG A 103 12.86 -14.39 -0.80
CA ARG A 103 13.16 -13.93 -2.17
C ARG A 103 11.88 -13.72 -2.97
N GLN A 104 10.97 -14.68 -2.95
CA GLN A 104 9.69 -14.62 -3.66
C GLN A 104 8.83 -13.43 -3.21
N LEU A 105 8.71 -13.17 -1.89
CA LEU A 105 8.01 -11.99 -1.40
C LEU A 105 8.67 -10.69 -1.83
N ALA A 106 10.01 -10.65 -1.81
CA ALA A 106 10.74 -9.49 -2.26
C ALA A 106 10.52 -9.22 -3.76
N GLU A 107 10.36 -10.25 -4.60
CA GLU A 107 10.15 -10.10 -6.05
C GLU A 107 8.76 -9.55 -6.44
N ILE A 108 7.78 -9.57 -5.53
CA ILE A 108 6.45 -8.99 -5.79
C ILE A 108 6.56 -7.46 -5.75
N ALA A 109 6.51 -6.83 -6.93
CA ALA A 109 6.86 -5.43 -7.12
C ALA A 109 5.94 -4.44 -6.37
N ASP A 110 4.64 -4.75 -6.30
CA ASP A 110 3.60 -3.84 -5.80
C ASP A 110 3.46 -3.82 -4.27
N PHE A 111 4.25 -4.63 -3.57
CA PHE A 111 4.45 -4.40 -2.14
C PHE A 111 5.43 -3.24 -1.91
N ARG A 112 4.93 -2.18 -1.28
CA ARG A 112 5.71 -0.97 -0.97
C ARG A 112 5.93 -0.70 0.51
N LEU A 113 5.12 -1.34 1.37
CA LEU A 113 5.30 -1.34 2.82
C LEU A 113 5.48 -2.78 3.27
N PHE A 114 6.48 -3.04 4.11
CA PHE A 114 6.71 -4.34 4.72
C PHE A 114 6.89 -4.18 6.22
N VAL A 115 6.43 -5.17 6.98
CA VAL A 115 6.78 -5.33 8.39
C VAL A 115 7.48 -6.67 8.55
N THR A 116 8.68 -6.67 9.11
CA THR A 116 9.36 -7.90 9.55
C THR A 116 9.28 -8.00 11.07
N LEU A 117 9.02 -9.23 11.53
CA LEU A 117 8.98 -9.60 12.95
C LEU A 117 10.28 -10.28 13.39
N THR A 118 11.27 -10.37 12.51
CA THR A 118 12.54 -11.04 12.76
C THR A 118 13.70 -10.05 12.67
N PRO A 119 14.77 -10.26 13.46
CA PRO A 119 15.86 -9.28 13.56
C PRO A 119 16.90 -9.39 12.44
N ASP A 120 16.85 -10.41 11.58
CA ASP A 120 17.77 -10.61 10.45
C ASP A 120 17.52 -9.61 9.30
N ASP A 121 18.51 -9.42 8.42
CA ASP A 121 18.43 -8.48 7.30
C ASP A 121 18.05 -9.13 5.95
N LEU A 122 17.59 -10.37 5.94
CA LEU A 122 17.43 -11.17 4.72
C LEU A 122 16.37 -10.61 3.77
N LEU A 123 15.26 -10.10 4.32
CA LEU A 123 14.24 -9.43 3.54
C LEU A 123 14.75 -8.12 2.94
N ALA A 124 15.48 -7.31 3.72
CA ALA A 124 16.09 -6.07 3.23
C ALA A 124 17.10 -6.35 2.11
N ARG A 125 17.97 -7.36 2.28
CA ARG A 125 18.91 -7.82 1.25
C ARG A 125 18.21 -8.23 -0.04
N SER A 126 17.09 -8.95 0.07
CA SER A 126 16.31 -9.39 -1.09
C SER A 126 15.63 -8.23 -1.82
N LEU A 127 15.04 -7.28 -1.08
CA LEU A 127 14.39 -6.10 -1.65
C LEU A 127 15.40 -5.17 -2.36
N ARG A 128 16.60 -5.01 -1.80
CA ARG A 128 17.69 -4.19 -2.39
C ARG A 128 18.14 -4.64 -3.77
N LEU A 129 17.88 -5.88 -4.16
CA LEU A 129 18.19 -6.38 -5.50
C LEU A 129 17.37 -5.67 -6.59
N ARG A 130 16.23 -5.04 -6.24
CA ARG A 130 15.34 -4.38 -7.21
C ARG A 130 15.02 -2.92 -6.91
N CYS A 131 15.11 -2.49 -5.66
CA CYS A 131 14.63 -1.15 -5.25
C CYS A 131 15.43 -0.57 -4.09
N VAL A 132 15.27 0.74 -3.88
CA VAL A 132 15.80 1.40 -2.68
C VAL A 132 14.95 0.99 -1.48
N VAL A 133 15.61 0.61 -0.38
CA VAL A 133 14.95 0.13 0.85
C VAL A 133 15.18 1.12 1.98
N ASN A 134 14.10 1.72 2.44
CA ASN A 134 14.05 2.58 3.62
C ASN A 134 13.77 1.71 4.85
N GLU A 135 14.82 1.39 5.61
CA GLU A 135 14.70 0.61 6.85
C GLU A 135 14.31 1.50 8.03
N ILE A 136 13.23 1.11 8.70
CA ILE A 136 12.72 1.74 9.92
C ILE A 136 12.88 0.71 11.04
N VAL A 137 13.64 1.03 12.07
CA VAL A 137 13.91 0.12 13.19
C VAL A 137 13.18 0.60 14.42
N HIS A 138 12.29 -0.23 14.96
CA HIS A 138 11.62 0.03 16.22
C HIS A 138 12.40 -0.64 17.36
N SER A 139 12.67 0.13 18.42
CA SER A 139 13.18 -0.38 19.70
C SER A 139 12.86 0.61 20.82
N PRO A 140 12.35 0.15 21.98
CA PRO A 140 12.09 1.00 23.15
C PRO A 140 13.35 1.73 23.63
N ASN A 141 14.51 1.07 23.51
CA ASN A 141 15.81 1.57 23.94
C ASN A 141 16.52 2.43 22.88
N LEU A 142 15.89 2.68 21.72
CA LEU A 142 16.53 3.39 20.62
C LEU A 142 16.68 4.89 20.97
N PRO A 143 17.90 5.47 20.84
CA PRO A 143 18.13 6.89 21.04
C PRO A 143 17.25 7.74 20.12
N THR A 144 16.75 8.87 20.62
CA THR A 144 15.85 9.76 19.84
C THR A 144 16.44 10.20 18.50
N SER A 145 17.76 10.35 18.41
CA SER A 145 18.46 10.71 17.16
C SER A 145 18.47 9.60 16.11
N GLU A 146 18.35 8.33 16.51
CA GLU A 146 18.29 7.18 15.59
C GLU A 146 16.84 6.82 15.20
N ARG A 147 15.84 7.36 15.90
CA ARG A 147 14.43 7.10 15.62
C ARG A 147 14.05 7.64 14.25
N LYS A 148 13.41 6.78 13.45
CA LYS A 148 12.88 7.10 12.14
C LYS A 148 11.44 6.61 12.06
N ASP A 149 10.60 7.33 11.34
CA ASP A 149 9.25 6.92 10.97
C ASP A 149 9.12 6.99 9.44
N LEU A 150 7.99 6.54 8.92
CA LEU A 150 7.61 6.68 7.53
C LEU A 150 7.44 8.16 7.17
N VAL A 151 7.99 8.56 6.02
CA VAL A 151 7.78 9.91 5.47
C VAL A 151 6.34 10.03 4.99
N THR A 152 5.64 11.13 5.32
CA THR A 152 4.23 11.35 4.96
C THR A 152 3.96 11.19 3.46
N GLU A 153 4.92 11.56 2.62
CA GLU A 153 4.82 11.52 1.15
C GLU A 153 5.48 10.27 0.54
N TRP A 154 5.68 9.20 1.30
CA TRP A 154 6.33 7.97 0.83
C TRP A 154 5.72 7.41 -0.47
N GLN A 155 4.43 7.67 -0.73
CA GLN A 155 3.75 7.23 -1.94
C GLN A 155 4.31 7.87 -3.22
N ASN A 156 4.93 9.05 -3.13
CA ASN A 156 5.49 9.81 -4.26
C ASN A 156 6.80 9.21 -4.81
N ASN A 157 7.41 8.26 -4.10
CA ASN A 157 8.68 7.63 -4.49
C ASN A 157 8.47 6.16 -4.95
N PRO A 158 7.99 5.91 -6.19
CA PRO A 158 7.60 4.56 -6.63
C PRO A 158 8.76 3.55 -6.67
N GLY A 159 10.02 4.00 -6.69
CA GLY A 159 11.22 3.15 -6.63
C GLY A 159 11.69 2.80 -5.21
N GLU A 160 10.95 3.24 -4.18
CA GLU A 160 11.28 3.00 -2.77
C GLU A 160 10.28 2.07 -2.09
N VAL A 161 10.82 1.21 -1.24
CA VAL A 161 10.09 0.32 -0.33
C VAL A 161 10.45 0.68 1.10
N ASN A 162 9.45 0.71 1.99
CA ASN A 162 9.66 0.97 3.42
C ASN A 162 9.51 -0.32 4.21
N LEU A 163 10.54 -0.68 4.97
CA LEU A 163 10.61 -1.90 5.76
C LEU A 163 10.71 -1.56 7.25
N LEU A 164 9.68 -1.92 8.02
CA LEU A 164 9.66 -1.78 9.47
C LEU A 164 10.15 -3.08 10.15
N TYR A 165 11.19 -2.97 10.98
CA TYR A 165 11.60 -3.99 11.93
C TYR A 165 10.86 -3.78 13.25
N LEU A 166 9.76 -4.50 13.45
CA LEU A 166 8.88 -4.27 14.59
C LEU A 166 9.52 -4.68 15.91
N PHE A 167 10.31 -5.75 15.93
CA PHE A 167 11.00 -6.24 17.13
C PHE A 167 12.51 -5.98 17.07
N GLY A 168 12.89 -4.86 16.45
CA GLY A 168 14.26 -4.43 16.27
C GLY A 168 15.04 -5.24 15.24
N LYS A 169 16.28 -4.80 15.01
CA LYS A 169 17.20 -5.35 14.01
C LYS A 169 18.49 -5.77 14.71
N ALA A 170 19.00 -6.96 14.37
CA ALA A 170 20.17 -7.55 14.99
C ALA A 170 21.37 -6.59 14.93
N ARG A 171 21.91 -6.28 16.11
CA ARG A 171 23.11 -5.46 16.32
C ARG A 171 23.71 -5.81 17.68
N SER A 172 24.98 -5.47 17.90
CA SER A 172 25.68 -5.66 19.19
C SER A 172 25.21 -4.64 20.25
N ALA A 173 23.92 -4.70 20.60
CA ALA A 173 23.24 -3.89 21.61
C ALA A 173 21.83 -4.45 21.91
N PRO A 174 21.26 -4.19 23.10
CA PRO A 174 19.92 -4.63 23.50
C PRO A 174 18.79 -3.84 22.82
N MET A 175 18.76 -3.90 21.49
CA MET A 175 17.87 -3.14 20.60
C MET A 175 17.17 -4.02 19.56
N PHE A 176 17.02 -5.30 19.86
CA PHE A 176 16.15 -6.23 19.14
C PHE A 176 15.66 -7.30 20.11
N ALA A 177 14.59 -8.02 19.79
CA ALA A 177 14.05 -9.04 20.68
C ALA A 177 14.75 -10.39 20.50
N ILE A 178 15.15 -11.01 21.62
CA ILE A 178 15.75 -12.36 21.65
C ILE A 178 14.95 -13.35 22.50
N HIS A 179 14.03 -12.86 23.34
CA HIS A 179 13.13 -13.68 24.15
C HIS A 179 11.74 -13.03 24.34
N ASP A 180 10.78 -13.77 24.89
CA ASP A 180 9.38 -13.35 25.03
C ASP A 180 9.18 -12.06 25.85
N GLU A 181 9.99 -11.84 26.89
CA GLU A 181 9.94 -10.60 27.67
C GLU A 181 10.31 -9.36 26.82
N ASP A 182 11.25 -9.47 25.87
CA ASP A 182 11.54 -8.37 24.94
C ASP A 182 10.36 -8.16 24.00
N VAL A 183 9.82 -9.24 23.44
CA VAL A 183 8.67 -9.15 22.53
C VAL A 183 7.48 -8.48 23.22
N LEU A 184 7.26 -8.78 24.51
CA LEU A 184 6.25 -8.13 25.35
C LEU A 184 6.53 -6.63 25.51
N GLU A 185 7.75 -6.25 25.86
CA GLU A 185 8.13 -4.84 26.04
C GLU A 185 7.97 -4.05 24.73
N TYR A 186 8.40 -4.62 23.60
CA TYR A 186 8.24 -3.99 22.29
C TYR A 186 6.77 -3.87 21.90
N ALA A 187 5.96 -4.90 22.14
CA ALA A 187 4.53 -4.85 21.86
C ALA A 187 3.82 -3.80 22.73
N HIS A 188 4.22 -3.69 23.99
CA HIS A 188 3.75 -2.65 24.90
C HIS A 188 4.14 -1.26 24.39
N ASP A 189 5.39 -1.04 23.99
CA ASP A 189 5.86 0.25 23.48
C ASP A 189 5.10 0.69 22.22
N VAL A 190 4.84 -0.23 21.27
CA VAL A 190 4.02 0.07 20.07
C VAL A 190 2.60 0.52 20.45
N ILE A 191 2.01 -0.05 21.51
CA ILE A 191 0.66 0.30 21.95
C ILE A 191 0.65 1.63 22.72
N ALA A 192 1.59 1.80 23.65
CA ALA A 192 1.64 2.93 24.56
C ALA A 192 2.23 4.18 23.90
N HIS A 193 3.31 4.01 23.14
CA HIS A 193 4.14 5.08 22.59
C HIS A 193 4.24 5.07 21.05
N GLY A 194 3.70 4.05 20.39
CA GLY A 194 3.79 3.89 18.94
C GLY A 194 3.19 5.05 18.13
N ARG A 195 2.19 5.77 18.67
CA ARG A 195 1.66 6.97 18.00
C ARG A 195 2.66 8.12 17.94
N GLN A 196 3.55 8.22 18.91
CA GLN A 196 4.59 9.25 18.95
C GLN A 196 5.84 8.82 18.16
N THR A 197 6.16 7.53 18.14
CA THR A 197 7.39 7.01 17.53
C THR A 197 7.22 6.53 16.09
N LEU A 198 6.05 5.97 15.76
CA LEU A 198 5.72 5.35 14.46
C LEU A 198 4.34 5.82 13.96
N GLY A 199 3.99 7.08 14.23
CA GLY A 199 2.64 7.61 13.99
C GLY A 199 2.18 7.48 12.54
N VAL A 200 3.06 7.78 11.58
CA VAL A 200 2.75 7.68 10.15
C VAL A 200 2.68 6.23 9.72
N PHE A 201 3.68 5.41 10.07
CA PHE A 201 3.70 4.00 9.67
C PHE A 201 2.51 3.23 10.26
N LEU A 202 2.20 3.39 11.55
CA LEU A 202 1.05 2.76 12.19
C LEU A 202 -0.28 3.27 11.62
N GLY A 203 -0.36 4.55 11.24
CA GLY A 203 -1.49 5.11 10.52
C GLY A 203 -1.75 4.39 9.20
N GLU A 204 -0.68 4.13 8.44
CA GLU A 204 -0.75 3.36 7.19
C GLU A 204 -1.16 1.90 7.42
N LEU A 205 -0.59 1.25 8.44
CA LEU A 205 -1.01 -0.10 8.84
C LEU A 205 -2.48 -0.17 9.22
N GLN A 206 -3.03 0.89 9.82
CA GLN A 206 -4.44 0.95 10.22
C GLN A 206 -5.40 1.14 9.05
N GLN A 207 -4.95 1.79 7.96
CA GLN A 207 -5.77 2.07 6.79
C GLN A 207 -5.72 0.98 5.71
N ARG A 208 -4.70 0.12 5.74
CA ARG A 208 -4.45 -0.91 4.72
C ARG A 208 -4.87 -2.30 5.15
N SER A 209 -4.99 -3.20 4.17
CA SER A 209 -5.24 -4.62 4.41
C SER A 209 -3.94 -5.28 4.86
N LEU A 210 -3.99 -6.12 5.90
CA LEU A 210 -2.78 -6.79 6.40
C LEU A 210 -2.71 -8.22 5.90
N LEU A 211 -1.52 -8.67 5.53
CA LEU A 211 -1.23 -10.04 5.15
C LEU A 211 -0.18 -10.60 6.13
N LEU A 212 -0.65 -11.26 7.18
CA LEU A 212 0.20 -11.86 8.21
C LEU A 212 0.64 -13.25 7.75
N ILE A 213 1.94 -13.47 7.58
CA ILE A 213 2.48 -14.72 7.04
C ILE A 213 3.49 -15.30 8.02
N GLY A 214 3.18 -16.46 8.59
CA GLY A 214 4.14 -17.21 9.40
C GLY A 214 4.63 -16.50 10.67
N CYS A 215 3.80 -15.62 11.25
CA CYS A 215 4.16 -14.79 12.42
C CYS A 215 4.59 -15.58 13.66
N ASN A 216 4.10 -16.81 13.84
CA ASN A 216 4.38 -17.67 15.00
C ASN A 216 4.17 -16.98 16.37
N PHE A 217 3.23 -16.03 16.43
CA PHE A 217 2.95 -15.30 17.65
C PHE A 217 2.40 -16.23 18.74
N PRO A 218 2.80 -16.03 20.01
CA PRO A 218 2.00 -16.48 21.14
C PRO A 218 0.57 -15.95 21.03
N GLU A 219 -0.42 -16.73 21.46
CA GLU A 219 -1.84 -16.39 21.33
C GLU A 219 -2.19 -14.98 21.83
N TRP A 220 -1.61 -14.56 22.97
CA TRP A 220 -1.83 -13.22 23.51
C TRP A 220 -1.33 -12.15 22.54
N LEU A 221 -0.12 -12.30 22.00
CA LEU A 221 0.51 -11.31 21.14
C LEU A 221 -0.23 -11.12 19.82
N SER A 222 -0.79 -12.19 19.26
CA SER A 222 -1.66 -12.09 18.09
C SER A 222 -2.85 -11.16 18.32
N ARG A 223 -3.48 -11.25 19.51
CA ARG A 223 -4.61 -10.38 19.87
C ARG A 223 -4.18 -8.93 20.05
N PHE A 224 -3.03 -8.69 20.69
CA PHE A 224 -2.47 -7.35 20.85
C PHE A 224 -2.08 -6.73 19.51
N PHE A 225 -1.43 -7.49 18.64
CA PHE A 225 -1.04 -7.02 17.31
C PHE A 225 -2.26 -6.63 16.47
N LEU A 226 -3.30 -7.47 16.47
CA LEU A 226 -4.57 -7.14 15.83
C LEU A 226 -5.23 -5.92 16.47
N ARG A 227 -5.13 -5.72 17.79
CA ARG A 227 -5.68 -4.52 18.45
C ARG A 227 -4.90 -3.25 18.07
N ALA A 228 -3.57 -3.29 18.07
CA ALA A 228 -2.70 -2.14 17.80
C ALA A 228 -2.86 -1.63 16.35
N THR A 229 -3.09 -2.56 15.43
CA THR A 229 -3.24 -2.25 14.01
C THR A 229 -4.67 -1.95 13.56
N ASN A 230 -5.63 -1.83 14.50
CA ASN A 230 -7.03 -1.49 14.20
C ASN A 230 -7.49 -0.24 14.98
N GLN A 231 -8.16 0.68 14.29
CA GLN A 231 -8.66 1.92 14.90
C GLN A 231 -9.86 1.68 15.83
N LYS A 232 -10.74 0.76 15.44
CA LYS A 232 -11.93 0.34 16.20
C LYS A 232 -11.79 -1.09 16.71
N ARG A 233 -12.80 -1.57 17.42
CA ARG A 233 -12.89 -2.98 17.83
C ARG A 233 -12.78 -3.89 16.61
N LEU A 234 -12.21 -5.08 16.79
CA LEU A 234 -12.00 -6.03 15.70
C LEU A 234 -13.32 -6.42 15.01
N SER A 235 -14.42 -6.49 15.76
CA SER A 235 -15.77 -6.78 15.28
C SER A 235 -16.43 -5.64 14.50
N GLU A 236 -15.95 -4.41 14.67
CA GLU A 236 -16.46 -3.19 14.01
C GLU A 236 -15.59 -2.80 12.80
N ASN A 237 -14.68 -3.70 12.41
CA ASN A 237 -13.70 -3.44 11.39
C ASN A 237 -14.23 -3.87 10.01
N TYR A 238 -14.32 -2.91 9.10
CA TYR A 238 -14.76 -3.15 7.72
C TYR A 238 -13.61 -3.61 6.79
N ARG A 239 -12.37 -3.61 7.29
CA ARG A 239 -11.21 -3.99 6.49
C ARG A 239 -11.01 -5.51 6.46
N ARG A 240 -10.41 -5.99 5.37
CA ARG A 240 -9.96 -7.37 5.27
C ARG A 240 -8.50 -7.52 5.69
N SER A 241 -8.22 -8.54 6.49
CA SER A 241 -6.86 -9.00 6.81
C SER A 241 -6.77 -10.49 6.51
N TRP A 242 -5.60 -10.99 6.15
CA TRP A 242 -5.33 -12.41 5.95
C TRP A 242 -4.32 -12.88 6.98
N LEU A 243 -4.60 -14.02 7.59
CA LEU A 243 -3.66 -14.72 8.45
C LEU A 243 -3.32 -16.06 7.82
N ILE A 244 -2.06 -16.22 7.43
CA ILE A 244 -1.51 -17.43 6.83
C ILE A 244 -0.71 -18.17 7.90
N GLU A 245 -1.39 -19.11 8.54
CA GLU A 245 -0.85 -19.92 9.63
C GLU A 245 -1.66 -21.23 9.68
N GLN A 246 -0.97 -22.35 9.88
CA GLN A 246 -1.53 -23.68 10.12
C GLN A 246 -2.04 -23.78 11.56
N LEU A 247 -3.07 -22.99 11.89
CA LEU A 247 -3.74 -23.04 13.20
C LEU A 247 -4.67 -24.24 13.29
N LYS A 248 -4.78 -24.81 14.49
CA LYS A 248 -5.78 -25.84 14.76
C LYS A 248 -7.16 -25.20 14.97
N PRO A 249 -8.25 -25.81 14.46
CA PRO A 249 -9.60 -25.27 14.63
C PRO A 249 -10.05 -25.11 16.09
N GLU A 250 -9.60 -26.04 16.94
CA GLU A 250 -9.94 -26.15 18.37
C GLU A 250 -9.23 -25.09 19.25
N GLU A 251 -8.23 -24.38 18.70
CA GLU A 251 -7.44 -23.43 19.48
C GLU A 251 -8.26 -22.17 19.82
N SER A 252 -8.12 -21.72 21.06
CA SER A 252 -8.77 -20.52 21.61
C SER A 252 -8.57 -19.27 20.72
N PHE A 253 -7.45 -19.18 20.01
CA PHE A 253 -7.20 -18.10 19.05
C PHE A 253 -8.06 -18.18 17.79
N THR A 254 -8.24 -19.38 17.22
CA THR A 254 -9.08 -19.61 16.04
C THR A 254 -10.54 -19.28 16.35
N CYS A 255 -11.03 -19.73 17.51
CA CYS A 255 -12.37 -19.40 18.02
C CYS A 255 -12.56 -17.89 18.26
N PHE A 256 -11.51 -17.20 18.72
CA PHE A 256 -11.54 -15.75 18.88
C PHE A 256 -11.68 -15.04 17.52
N LEU A 257 -10.92 -15.46 16.51
CA LEU A 257 -10.99 -14.86 15.17
C LEU A 257 -12.31 -15.14 14.47
N SER A 258 -12.86 -16.35 14.58
CA SER A 258 -14.18 -16.66 14.01
C SER A 258 -15.30 -15.84 14.64
N SER A 259 -15.17 -15.50 15.93
CA SER A 259 -16.20 -14.78 16.69
C SER A 259 -16.09 -13.25 16.56
N PHE A 260 -14.87 -12.71 16.61
CA PHE A 260 -14.61 -11.26 16.71
C PHE A 260 -13.84 -10.69 15.53
N GLY A 261 -13.30 -11.53 14.66
CA GLY A 261 -12.48 -11.17 13.51
C GLY A 261 -13.18 -11.40 12.19
N THR A 262 -14.43 -10.96 12.02
CA THR A 262 -15.21 -11.14 10.77
C THR A 262 -14.53 -10.58 9.52
N GLY A 263 -13.59 -9.64 9.68
CA GLY A 263 -12.72 -9.12 8.62
C GLY A 263 -11.40 -9.88 8.42
N THR A 264 -11.05 -10.85 9.27
CA THR A 264 -9.79 -11.61 9.19
C THR A 264 -10.04 -13.00 8.60
N GLU A 265 -9.55 -13.24 7.39
CA GLU A 265 -9.60 -14.54 6.73
C GLU A 265 -8.38 -15.37 7.15
N VAL A 266 -8.63 -16.48 7.86
CA VAL A 266 -7.59 -17.42 8.28
C VAL A 266 -7.42 -18.50 7.22
N ILE A 267 -6.20 -18.70 6.75
CA ILE A 267 -5.86 -19.69 5.72
C ILE A 267 -4.91 -20.70 6.36
N SER A 268 -5.47 -21.83 6.78
CA SER A 268 -4.72 -22.93 7.41
C SER A 268 -4.42 -24.11 6.47
N GLU A 269 -5.02 -24.13 5.27
CA GLU A 269 -4.88 -25.22 4.29
C GLU A 269 -3.48 -25.31 3.66
N LEU A 270 -2.76 -24.18 3.60
CA LEU A 270 -1.42 -24.07 3.02
C LEU A 270 -0.45 -23.68 4.14
N SER A 271 0.75 -24.25 4.14
CA SER A 271 1.83 -23.71 4.96
C SER A 271 2.19 -22.29 4.52
N PRO A 272 2.77 -21.46 5.40
CA PRO A 272 3.26 -20.13 5.03
C PRO A 272 4.20 -20.14 3.81
N VAL A 273 5.05 -21.16 3.71
CA VAL A 273 5.99 -21.36 2.59
C VAL A 273 5.24 -21.65 1.29
N GLU A 274 4.30 -22.59 1.30
CA GLU A 274 3.50 -22.95 0.11
C GLU A 274 2.60 -21.80 -0.34
N PHE A 275 2.03 -21.05 0.60
CA PHE A 275 1.22 -19.88 0.29
C PHE A 275 2.04 -18.82 -0.45
N VAL A 276 3.26 -18.53 0.02
CA VAL A 276 4.15 -17.57 -0.64
C VAL A 276 4.52 -18.05 -2.03
N ALA A 277 4.86 -19.34 -2.18
CA ALA A 277 5.17 -19.91 -3.48
C ALA A 277 4.00 -19.80 -4.46
N GLU A 278 2.78 -20.07 -4.01
CA GLU A 278 1.57 -19.96 -4.83
C GLU A 278 1.22 -18.50 -5.16
N LEU A 279 1.36 -17.59 -4.19
CA LEU A 279 1.17 -16.15 -4.41
C LEU A 279 2.14 -15.63 -5.46
N HIS A 280 3.42 -15.97 -5.31
CA HIS A 280 4.49 -15.59 -6.24
C HIS A 280 4.27 -16.17 -7.62
N ARG A 281 3.95 -17.47 -7.74
CA ARG A 281 3.65 -18.11 -9.02
C ARG A 281 2.49 -17.43 -9.74
N ARG A 282 1.41 -17.09 -9.02
CA ARG A 282 0.27 -16.36 -9.60
C ARG A 282 0.67 -14.95 -10.05
N TRP A 283 1.46 -14.26 -9.23
CA TRP A 283 1.99 -12.94 -9.56
C TRP A 283 2.86 -12.98 -10.81
N MET A 284 3.82 -13.90 -10.87
CA MET A 284 4.72 -14.04 -12.01
C MET A 284 4.00 -14.56 -13.25
N ASN A 285 2.96 -15.39 -13.13
CA ASN A 285 2.17 -15.78 -14.31
C ASN A 285 1.36 -14.61 -14.87
N ASP A 286 0.80 -13.79 -13.99
CA ASP A 286 0.03 -12.61 -14.38
C ASP A 286 0.91 -11.48 -14.96
N HIS A 287 2.16 -11.39 -14.52
CA HIS A 287 3.15 -10.41 -15.02
C HIS A 287 4.06 -10.97 -16.14
N GLY A 288 4.21 -12.30 -16.21
CA GLY A 288 5.01 -13.04 -17.18
C GLY A 288 4.22 -13.43 -18.44
N ALA A 289 2.90 -13.59 -18.35
CA ALA A 289 2.02 -13.64 -19.53
C ALA A 289 2.01 -12.31 -20.29
N THR A 290 2.44 -11.22 -19.65
CA THR A 290 2.67 -9.91 -20.28
C THR A 290 3.97 -9.85 -21.09
N ALA A 291 4.85 -10.85 -20.99
CA ALA A 291 6.14 -10.88 -21.69
C ALA A 291 6.11 -11.60 -23.06
N GLN A 292 5.01 -12.26 -23.45
CA GLN A 292 4.82 -12.85 -24.78
C GLN A 292 3.35 -12.73 -25.26
N GLU A 293 2.94 -11.53 -25.67
CA GLU A 293 1.96 -11.32 -26.74
C GLU A 293 2.29 -10.00 -27.48
N PRO A 294 2.02 -9.95 -28.80
CA PRO A 294 2.71 -9.09 -29.75
C PRO A 294 2.38 -7.62 -29.53
N GLU A 295 3.32 -6.73 -29.89
CA GLU A 295 3.18 -5.26 -30.00
C GLU A 295 1.74 -4.76 -29.81
N ARG A 296 1.32 -4.58 -28.55
CA ARG A 296 0.09 -3.83 -28.26
C ARG A 296 0.44 -2.35 -28.45
N PRO A 297 -0.36 -1.61 -29.22
CA PRO A 297 -0.04 -0.23 -29.55
C PRO A 297 -0.01 0.58 -28.26
N ALA A 298 1.08 1.34 -28.12
CA ALA A 298 1.39 2.31 -27.08
C ALA A 298 0.28 2.58 -26.05
N ASP A 299 0.53 2.09 -24.85
CA ASP A 299 0.25 2.73 -23.56
C ASP A 299 -0.31 4.16 -23.69
N GLU A 300 -1.64 4.32 -23.54
CA GLU A 300 -2.26 5.61 -23.19
C GLU A 300 -1.90 5.94 -21.73
N THR A 301 -0.61 6.11 -21.48
CA THR A 301 -0.10 6.95 -20.41
C THR A 301 -0.85 8.28 -20.47
N VAL A 302 -1.28 8.80 -19.31
CA VAL A 302 -1.78 10.18 -19.24
C VAL A 302 -0.69 11.04 -19.89
N PRO A 303 -0.97 11.75 -21.00
CA PRO A 303 0.06 12.48 -21.70
C PRO A 303 0.70 13.47 -20.74
N ARG A 304 2.03 13.55 -20.70
CA ARG A 304 2.79 14.47 -19.83
C ARG A 304 2.51 15.97 -20.09
N ARG A 305 1.50 16.30 -20.92
CA ARG A 305 1.09 17.64 -21.36
C ARG A 305 -0.44 17.80 -21.51
N THR A 306 -1.23 17.18 -20.63
CA THR A 306 -2.69 17.37 -20.64
C THR A 306 -3.05 18.85 -20.47
N MET A 307 -3.67 19.46 -21.47
CA MET A 307 -4.14 20.85 -21.40
C MET A 307 -5.54 20.91 -20.79
N PHE A 308 -6.46 20.09 -21.29
CA PHE A 308 -7.85 20.04 -20.84
C PHE A 308 -8.19 18.68 -20.24
N PHE A 309 -8.84 18.70 -19.08
CA PHE A 309 -9.47 17.52 -18.47
C PHE A 309 -10.99 17.70 -18.52
N ILE A 310 -11.72 16.79 -19.17
CA ILE A 310 -13.20 16.84 -19.22
C ILE A 310 -13.78 15.89 -18.17
N SER A 311 -14.25 16.46 -17.06
CA SER A 311 -14.94 15.75 -16.00
C SER A 311 -16.43 15.65 -16.34
N HIS A 312 -16.95 14.43 -16.43
CA HIS A 312 -18.33 14.17 -16.83
C HIS A 312 -18.89 12.94 -16.12
N SER A 313 -20.21 12.85 -15.98
CA SER A 313 -20.87 11.63 -15.54
C SER A 313 -20.95 10.65 -16.71
N ARG A 314 -20.16 9.57 -16.65
CA ARG A 314 -20.09 8.56 -17.71
C ARG A 314 -21.43 8.00 -18.14
N GLU A 315 -22.30 7.72 -17.18
CA GLU A 315 -23.59 7.08 -17.43
C GLU A 315 -24.56 8.00 -18.18
N THR A 316 -24.39 9.32 -18.07
CA THR A 316 -25.38 10.30 -18.55
C THR A 316 -24.85 11.27 -19.59
N ASP A 317 -23.55 11.51 -19.63
CA ASP A 317 -22.95 12.66 -20.33
C ASP A 317 -21.76 12.29 -21.24
N LEU A 318 -21.46 11.00 -21.41
CA LEU A 318 -20.39 10.54 -22.30
C LEU A 318 -20.53 11.08 -23.75
N PRO A 319 -21.71 11.02 -24.40
CA PRO A 319 -21.86 11.58 -25.76
C PRO A 319 -21.57 13.09 -25.82
N ARG A 320 -21.93 13.83 -24.76
CA ARG A 320 -21.68 15.28 -24.66
C ARG A 320 -20.21 15.58 -24.41
N ALA A 321 -19.53 14.76 -23.61
CA ALA A 321 -18.08 14.85 -23.42
C ALA A 321 -17.30 14.57 -24.71
N GLU A 322 -17.73 13.60 -25.51
CA GLU A 322 -17.16 13.32 -26.83
C GLU A 322 -17.36 14.50 -27.80
N SER A 323 -18.56 15.09 -27.83
CA SER A 323 -18.86 16.28 -28.64
C SER A 323 -17.98 17.48 -28.26
N LEU A 324 -17.78 17.70 -26.96
CA LEU A 324 -16.91 18.76 -26.46
C LEU A 324 -15.44 18.49 -26.81
N TYR A 325 -14.98 17.25 -26.71
CA TYR A 325 -13.65 16.86 -27.17
C TYR A 325 -13.42 17.18 -28.65
N GLN A 326 -14.37 16.85 -29.52
CA GLN A 326 -14.26 17.15 -30.95
C GLN A 326 -14.22 18.66 -31.20
N SER A 327 -14.93 19.44 -30.38
CA SER A 327 -14.88 20.90 -30.44
C SER A 327 -13.51 21.45 -30.03
N LEU A 328 -12.91 20.94 -28.94
CA LEU A 328 -11.55 21.32 -28.52
C LEU A 328 -10.49 20.97 -29.59
N ARG A 329 -10.64 19.82 -30.25
CA ARG A 329 -9.78 19.41 -31.37
C ARG A 329 -9.85 20.38 -32.54
N ARG A 330 -11.06 20.80 -32.93
CA ARG A 330 -11.28 21.82 -33.98
C ARG A 330 -10.66 23.18 -33.62
N LEU A 331 -10.60 23.51 -32.33
CA LEU A 331 -10.00 24.74 -31.82
C LEU A 331 -8.47 24.69 -31.67
N GLY A 332 -7.82 23.57 -32.04
CA GLY A 332 -6.36 23.44 -32.11
C GLY A 332 -5.70 22.76 -30.91
N ALA A 333 -6.47 22.07 -30.06
CA ALA A 333 -5.92 21.16 -29.07
C ALA A 333 -5.50 19.83 -29.73
N ALA A 334 -4.33 19.30 -29.39
CA ALA A 334 -3.92 17.97 -29.81
C ALA A 334 -4.67 16.89 -29.01
N GLU A 335 -4.69 15.66 -29.53
CA GLU A 335 -5.40 14.53 -28.92
C GLU A 335 -4.74 14.15 -27.60
N SER A 336 -3.41 14.19 -27.58
CA SER A 336 -2.59 14.05 -26.39
C SER A 336 -2.73 15.22 -25.39
N GLU A 337 -3.55 16.23 -25.65
CA GLU A 337 -3.72 17.39 -24.76
C GLU A 337 -5.12 17.48 -24.16
N VAL A 338 -6.04 16.60 -24.58
CA VAL A 338 -7.39 16.56 -24.02
C VAL A 338 -7.64 15.18 -23.46
N TRP A 339 -7.94 15.11 -22.18
CA TRP A 339 -8.13 13.86 -21.46
C TRP A 339 -9.54 13.75 -20.88
N PHE A 340 -10.19 12.62 -21.08
CA PHE A 340 -11.44 12.23 -20.42
C PHE A 340 -11.64 10.73 -20.52
N ASP A 341 -12.50 10.18 -19.66
CA ASP A 341 -12.79 8.75 -19.66
C ASP A 341 -13.67 8.32 -20.85
N ARG A 342 -13.10 7.56 -21.79
CA ARG A 342 -13.78 7.06 -23.01
C ARG A 342 -14.06 5.56 -23.02
N LYS A 343 -13.32 4.79 -22.22
CA LYS A 343 -13.29 3.31 -22.36
C LYS A 343 -14.12 2.68 -21.25
N ASN A 344 -14.81 1.60 -21.61
CA ASN A 344 -15.54 0.72 -20.70
C ASN A 344 -14.54 -0.11 -19.87
N ILE A 345 -13.72 0.55 -19.08
CA ILE A 345 -12.75 -0.07 -18.17
C ILE A 345 -13.48 -0.31 -16.85
N GLU A 346 -13.40 -1.53 -16.32
CA GLU A 346 -13.98 -1.84 -15.01
C GLU A 346 -13.48 -0.83 -13.95
N PRO A 347 -14.37 -0.25 -13.13
CA PRO A 347 -13.97 0.76 -12.14
C PRO A 347 -13.06 0.13 -11.06
N GLY A 348 -11.73 0.23 -11.24
CA GLY A 348 -10.66 -0.16 -10.30
C GLY A 348 -9.82 1.01 -9.78
N GLN A 349 -8.71 0.77 -9.05
CA GLN A 349 -7.84 1.85 -8.53
C GLN A 349 -6.98 2.52 -9.61
N ASP A 350 -6.52 1.80 -10.63
CA ASP A 350 -5.79 2.42 -11.75
C ASP A 350 -6.63 3.47 -12.47
N PHE A 351 -7.94 3.22 -12.55
CA PHE A 351 -8.89 4.18 -13.08
C PHE A 351 -8.96 5.46 -12.23
N LYS A 352 -9.03 5.32 -10.91
CA LYS A 352 -9.02 6.46 -9.97
C LYS A 352 -7.68 7.19 -9.98
N ARG A 353 -6.57 6.45 -10.00
CA ARG A 353 -5.21 7.01 -10.04
C ARG A 353 -4.97 7.78 -11.33
N ARG A 354 -5.34 7.24 -12.49
CA ARG A 354 -5.22 7.93 -13.79
C ARG A 354 -6.06 9.20 -13.84
N ILE A 355 -7.25 9.19 -13.23
CA ILE A 355 -8.05 10.40 -13.08
C ILE A 355 -7.35 11.42 -12.18
N LEU A 356 -6.89 11.01 -11.01
CA LEU A 356 -6.19 11.92 -10.09
C LEU A 356 -4.89 12.48 -10.72
N GLU A 357 -4.12 11.66 -11.43
CA GLU A 357 -2.95 12.10 -12.20
C GLU A 357 -3.37 13.04 -13.35
N GLY A 358 -4.46 12.74 -14.05
CA GLY A 358 -5.04 13.62 -15.08
C GLY A 358 -5.44 14.99 -14.52
N ILE A 359 -6.10 15.02 -13.35
CA ILE A 359 -6.51 16.25 -12.66
C ILE A 359 -5.30 17.02 -12.14
N ARG A 360 -4.24 16.35 -11.67
CA ARG A 360 -3.00 16.99 -11.22
C ARG A 360 -2.20 17.61 -12.36
N ASN A 361 -2.19 16.94 -13.51
CA ASN A 361 -1.38 17.34 -14.66
C ASN A 361 -2.12 18.22 -15.66
N CYS A 362 -3.45 18.37 -15.56
CA CYS A 362 -4.18 19.24 -16.47
C CYS A 362 -3.94 20.72 -16.17
N ARG A 363 -4.02 21.54 -17.22
CA ARG A 363 -3.93 23.00 -17.13
C ARG A 363 -5.30 23.66 -16.91
N TYR A 364 -6.35 23.09 -17.50
CA TYR A 364 -7.74 23.50 -17.34
C TYR A 364 -8.62 22.27 -17.07
N PHE A 365 -9.50 22.38 -16.09
CA PHE A 365 -10.47 21.38 -15.70
C PHE A 365 -11.86 21.84 -16.13
N LEU A 366 -12.51 21.07 -16.99
CA LEU A 366 -13.84 21.35 -17.55
C LEU A 366 -14.85 20.44 -16.85
N ALA A 367 -15.69 21.01 -15.99
CA ALA A 367 -16.70 20.26 -15.23
C ALA A 367 -18.04 20.29 -15.98
N LEU A 368 -18.48 19.15 -16.54
CA LEU A 368 -19.77 19.07 -17.23
C LEU A 368 -20.92 18.95 -16.23
N LEU A 369 -21.88 19.85 -16.35
CA LEU A 369 -23.07 19.96 -15.52
C LEU A 369 -24.29 19.60 -16.36
N SER A 370 -24.93 18.49 -16.00
CA SER A 370 -26.21 18.06 -16.57
C SER A 370 -27.25 17.87 -15.47
N ARG A 371 -28.54 18.08 -15.76
CA ARG A 371 -29.66 17.81 -14.84
C ARG A 371 -29.68 16.34 -14.41
N SER A 372 -29.32 15.44 -15.33
CA SER A 372 -29.19 14.01 -15.08
C SER A 372 -28.11 13.70 -14.06
N CYS A 373 -26.94 14.36 -14.12
CA CYS A 373 -25.91 14.25 -13.10
C CYS A 373 -26.31 14.96 -11.79
N ASN A 374 -26.98 16.11 -11.89
CA ASN A 374 -27.35 16.97 -10.76
C ASN A 374 -28.31 16.32 -9.77
N SER A 375 -29.21 15.46 -10.24
CA SER A 375 -30.19 14.75 -9.43
C SER A 375 -29.63 13.52 -8.68
N ARG A 376 -28.36 13.16 -8.91
CA ARG A 376 -27.73 11.99 -8.29
C ARG A 376 -27.19 12.32 -6.90
N LYS A 377 -27.41 11.39 -5.96
CA LYS A 377 -26.88 11.49 -4.59
C LYS A 377 -25.39 11.17 -4.51
N GLU A 378 -24.91 10.27 -5.37
CA GLU A 378 -23.50 9.86 -5.42
C GLU A 378 -23.08 9.60 -6.88
N ALA A 379 -21.97 10.20 -7.29
CA ALA A 379 -21.32 9.97 -8.57
C ALA A 379 -19.82 10.22 -8.41
N PHE A 380 -18.98 9.43 -9.11
CA PHE A 380 -17.52 9.55 -9.02
C PHE A 380 -17.02 10.95 -9.40
N VAL A 381 -17.71 11.59 -10.33
CA VAL A 381 -17.47 12.96 -10.81
C VAL A 381 -17.44 14.00 -9.66
N PHE A 382 -18.21 13.81 -8.58
CA PHE A 382 -18.19 14.73 -7.43
C PHE A 382 -16.86 14.70 -6.67
N LYS A 383 -16.19 13.53 -6.62
CA LYS A 383 -14.84 13.43 -6.04
C LYS A 383 -13.80 14.11 -6.92
N GLU A 384 -13.98 14.09 -8.24
CA GLU A 384 -13.12 14.84 -9.17
C GLU A 384 -13.27 16.35 -8.95
N TRP A 385 -14.50 16.81 -8.73
CA TRP A 385 -14.80 18.22 -8.46
C TRP A 385 -14.20 18.71 -7.14
N GLU A 386 -14.25 17.90 -6.07
CA GLU A 386 -13.57 18.21 -4.80
C GLU A 386 -12.06 18.40 -5.00
N GLN A 387 -11.42 17.48 -5.72
CA GLN A 387 -9.99 17.56 -6.00
C GLN A 387 -9.62 18.76 -6.88
N ALA A 388 -10.48 19.13 -7.83
CA ALA A 388 -10.29 20.33 -8.64
C ALA A 388 -10.51 21.62 -7.83
N ASP A 389 -11.49 21.65 -6.92
CA ASP A 389 -11.77 22.78 -6.04
C ASP A 389 -10.62 23.04 -5.05
N ASP A 390 -10.03 21.98 -4.49
CA ASP A 390 -8.86 22.05 -3.61
C ASP A 390 -7.61 22.61 -4.32
N ARG A 391 -7.49 22.36 -5.63
CA ARG A 391 -6.35 22.81 -6.46
C ARG A 391 -6.52 24.24 -6.99
N LEU A 392 -7.69 24.87 -6.84
CA LEU A 392 -7.99 26.17 -7.44
C LEU A 392 -6.87 27.20 -7.17
N PRO A 393 -6.08 27.58 -8.19
CA PRO A 393 -4.97 28.48 -8.00
C PRO A 393 -5.49 29.90 -7.81
N MET A 394 -4.84 30.66 -6.92
CA MET A 394 -5.25 32.04 -6.57
C MET A 394 -5.26 33.01 -7.76
N ASN A 395 -4.46 32.78 -8.81
CA ASN A 395 -4.15 33.79 -9.85
C ASN A 395 -4.36 33.34 -11.31
N ARG A 396 -5.04 32.22 -11.59
CA ARG A 396 -5.29 31.79 -12.99
C ARG A 396 -6.61 31.02 -13.16
N PRO A 397 -7.26 31.12 -14.33
CA PRO A 397 -8.42 30.28 -14.62
C PRO A 397 -7.97 28.81 -14.71
N PHE A 398 -8.52 27.97 -13.84
CA PHE A 398 -8.25 26.53 -13.81
C PHE A 398 -9.53 25.72 -14.01
N LEU A 399 -10.59 26.06 -13.27
CA LEU A 399 -11.87 25.36 -13.29
C LEU A 399 -12.88 26.10 -14.16
N LEU A 400 -13.51 25.40 -15.11
CA LEU A 400 -14.60 25.90 -15.94
C LEU A 400 -15.82 24.98 -15.80
N PRO A 401 -16.87 25.38 -15.05
CA PRO A 401 -18.14 24.68 -15.05
C PRO A 401 -18.90 24.94 -16.36
N ILE A 402 -19.35 23.87 -17.02
CA ILE A 402 -20.01 23.92 -18.33
C ILE A 402 -21.36 23.24 -18.23
N ILE A 403 -22.44 24.00 -18.42
CA ILE A 403 -23.80 23.46 -18.52
C ILE A 403 -23.97 22.84 -19.91
N VAL A 404 -24.37 21.57 -19.94
CA VAL A 404 -24.57 20.83 -21.21
C VAL A 404 -26.03 20.57 -21.57
N ASP A 405 -26.96 20.96 -20.70
CA ASP A 405 -28.39 20.99 -21.03
C ASP A 405 -28.72 22.17 -21.96
N ASN A 406 -29.85 22.08 -22.66
CA ASN A 406 -30.30 23.10 -23.61
C ASN A 406 -30.49 24.48 -22.95
N ASP A 407 -30.99 24.51 -21.71
CA ASP A 407 -31.27 25.76 -20.99
C ASP A 407 -30.07 26.18 -20.15
N PHE A 408 -29.61 27.41 -20.34
CA PHE A 408 -28.55 28.01 -19.52
C PHE A 408 -29.13 28.61 -18.24
N GLU A 409 -29.34 27.77 -17.23
CA GLU A 409 -29.84 28.19 -15.91
C GLU A 409 -28.94 27.66 -14.77
N PRO A 410 -27.84 28.35 -14.43
CA PRO A 410 -26.94 27.96 -13.34
C PRO A 410 -27.63 27.81 -11.96
N GLY A 411 -28.79 28.45 -11.77
CA GLY A 411 -29.60 28.36 -10.56
C GLY A 411 -30.15 26.96 -10.27
N LEU A 412 -30.37 26.15 -11.32
CA LEU A 412 -30.99 24.82 -11.19
C LEU A 412 -30.03 23.71 -10.73
N TYR A 413 -28.71 23.98 -10.74
CA TYR A 413 -27.69 22.99 -10.38
C TYR A 413 -27.32 23.13 -8.90
N THR A 414 -27.62 22.08 -8.14
CA THR A 414 -27.50 22.00 -6.68
C THR A 414 -26.58 20.87 -6.23
N ALA A 415 -25.95 20.17 -7.18
CA ALA A 415 -24.95 19.15 -6.90
C ALA A 415 -23.82 19.69 -6.01
N PRO A 416 -23.12 18.81 -5.26
CA PRO A 416 -22.04 19.21 -4.38
C PRO A 416 -21.04 20.14 -5.09
N LEU A 417 -20.58 21.18 -4.39
CA LEU A 417 -19.67 22.26 -4.85
C LEU A 417 -20.25 23.25 -5.88
N VAL A 418 -21.31 22.92 -6.61
CA VAL A 418 -21.89 23.85 -7.60
C VAL A 418 -22.41 25.15 -6.96
N PRO A 419 -23.15 25.12 -5.83
CA PRO A 419 -23.49 26.34 -5.09
C PRO A 419 -22.25 27.11 -4.61
N LYS A 420 -21.20 26.41 -4.13
CA LYS A 420 -19.94 27.03 -3.70
C LYS A 420 -19.25 27.76 -4.85
N TRP A 421 -19.20 27.16 -6.04
CA TRP A 421 -18.62 27.77 -7.23
C TRP A 421 -19.38 29.01 -7.67
N ARG A 422 -20.71 28.99 -7.62
CA ARG A 422 -21.57 30.11 -8.01
C ARG A 422 -21.58 31.24 -6.98
N ASP A 423 -21.80 30.91 -5.71
CA ASP A 423 -22.20 31.85 -4.66
C ASP A 423 -20.99 32.32 -3.82
N GLU A 424 -20.00 31.46 -3.57
CA GLU A 424 -18.83 31.80 -2.75
C GLU A 424 -17.61 32.18 -3.59
N ARG A 425 -17.34 31.42 -4.66
CA ARG A 425 -16.16 31.63 -5.52
C ARG A 425 -16.45 32.49 -6.76
N HIS A 426 -17.71 32.79 -7.04
CA HIS A 426 -18.16 33.57 -8.19
C HIS A 426 -17.53 33.15 -9.53
N ILE A 427 -17.41 31.84 -9.75
CA ILE A 427 -16.89 31.26 -10.98
C ILE A 427 -17.95 31.42 -12.07
N ASP A 428 -17.51 31.86 -13.25
CA ASP A 428 -18.35 32.05 -14.42
C ASP A 428 -18.71 30.70 -15.07
N PHE A 429 -20.00 30.48 -15.31
CA PHE A 429 -20.52 29.24 -15.90
C PHE A 429 -20.61 29.40 -17.42
N ALA A 430 -20.16 28.38 -18.14
CA ALA A 430 -20.22 28.34 -19.59
C ALA A 430 -21.36 27.44 -20.09
N HIS A 431 -21.70 27.58 -21.37
CA HIS A 431 -22.78 26.81 -22.00
C HIS A 431 -22.25 26.00 -23.19
N ALA A 432 -22.57 24.71 -23.20
CA ALA A 432 -22.29 23.81 -24.32
C ALA A 432 -23.45 22.83 -24.52
N PRO A 433 -24.61 23.28 -25.03
CA PRO A 433 -25.77 22.41 -25.21
C PRO A 433 -25.40 21.18 -26.04
N GLU A 434 -25.73 20.00 -25.53
CA GLU A 434 -25.36 18.70 -26.12
C GLU A 434 -23.84 18.53 -26.36
N GLY A 435 -23.02 19.23 -25.57
CA GLY A 435 -21.57 19.22 -25.65
C GLY A 435 -20.98 20.12 -26.75
N VAL A 436 -21.80 20.91 -27.45
CA VAL A 436 -21.34 21.86 -28.47
C VAL A 436 -21.21 23.25 -27.84
N PRO A 437 -20.00 23.83 -27.74
CA PRO A 437 -19.81 25.17 -27.16
C PRO A 437 -20.63 26.25 -27.86
N ASP A 438 -21.21 27.16 -27.08
CA ASP A 438 -21.78 28.41 -27.60
C ASP A 438 -20.67 29.39 -28.05
N GLU A 439 -21.04 30.50 -28.70
CA GLU A 439 -20.06 31.47 -29.21
C GLU A 439 -19.13 32.02 -28.11
N ARG A 440 -19.66 32.18 -26.89
CA ARG A 440 -18.92 32.69 -25.73
C ARG A 440 -17.88 31.68 -25.23
N LEU A 441 -18.28 30.42 -25.06
CA LEU A 441 -17.39 29.35 -24.63
C LEU A 441 -16.37 29.05 -25.73
N GLU A 442 -16.77 29.05 -27.00
CA GLU A 442 -15.84 28.85 -28.12
C GLU A 442 -14.72 29.91 -28.12
N ALA A 443 -15.08 31.19 -27.97
CA ALA A 443 -14.11 32.28 -27.86
C ALA A 443 -13.18 32.11 -26.64
N THR A 444 -13.73 31.66 -25.51
CA THR A 444 -12.98 31.39 -24.28
C THR A 444 -11.99 30.25 -24.47
N LEU A 445 -12.43 29.09 -24.97
CA LEU A 445 -11.58 27.93 -25.23
C LEU A 445 -10.47 28.25 -26.23
N LYS A 446 -10.78 29.01 -27.30
CA LYS A 446 -9.79 29.49 -28.27
C LYS A 446 -8.73 30.38 -27.63
N LYS A 447 -9.13 31.26 -26.70
CA LYS A 447 -8.19 32.08 -25.91
C LYS A 447 -7.29 31.20 -25.02
N LEU A 448 -7.85 30.21 -24.33
CA LEU A 448 -7.10 29.30 -23.44
C LEU A 448 -6.06 28.47 -24.21
N VAL A 449 -6.43 27.94 -25.38
CA VAL A 449 -5.48 27.25 -26.28
C VAL A 449 -4.36 28.20 -26.68
N ARG A 450 -4.68 29.42 -27.13
CA ARG A 450 -3.68 30.40 -27.56
C ARG A 450 -2.72 30.81 -26.43
N VAL A 451 -3.23 31.07 -25.23
CA VAL A 451 -2.41 31.42 -24.05
C VAL A 451 -1.44 30.29 -23.73
N THR A 452 -1.91 29.04 -23.74
CA THR A 452 -1.07 27.87 -23.46
C THR A 452 0.04 27.68 -24.50
N ARG A 453 -0.21 28.04 -25.76
CA ARG A 453 0.80 27.99 -26.82
C ARG A 453 1.86 29.09 -26.69
N LEU A 454 1.47 30.27 -26.19
CA LEU A 454 2.37 31.41 -26.02
C LEU A 454 3.29 31.27 -24.80
N GLU A 455 2.82 30.63 -23.73
CA GLU A 455 3.59 30.49 -22.48
C GLU A 455 4.64 29.36 -22.50
N GLY A 456 4.68 28.52 -23.55
CA GLY A 456 5.57 27.36 -23.61
C GLY A 456 5.29 26.31 -22.52
N PRO A 457 5.95 25.14 -22.56
CA PRO A 457 5.79 24.15 -21.50
C PRO A 457 6.38 24.71 -20.20
N SER A 458 5.54 24.98 -19.21
CA SER A 458 5.97 25.33 -17.86
C SER A 458 6.89 24.22 -17.32
N ALA A 459 8.06 24.62 -16.83
CA ALA A 459 9.10 23.75 -16.25
C ALA A 459 8.61 22.99 -15.01
#